data_AF-C3Z3F6-F1
#
_entry.id   AF-C3Z3F6-F1
#
_cell.length_a   1.000
_cell.length_b   1.000
_cell.length_c   1.000
_cell.angle_alpha   90.00
_cell.angle_beta   90.00
_cell.angle_gamma   90.00
#
_symmetry.space_group_name_H-M   'P 1'
#
loop_
_entity.id
_entity.type
_entity.pdbx_description
1 polymer ?
#
loop_
_entity_poly.entity_id
_entity_poly.type
_entity_poly.pdbx_seq_one_letter_code
_entity_poly.pdbx_strand_id
1 'polypeptide(L)'
;YLLAILICCGTLKFIWLLRFNSHVYALTLTLKRSFKPIVQFTAMAGIILVAFTQMGNLIFGTKLHDYKSMPSSLQSLCTMMLGSFDFDALVDGHSFLGPLMFFSYQVLMQFILLSMFMAILMDVYAEESQ
;
A
#
# COMPACT_ATOMS: atom_id res chain seq x y z
N TYR A 1 -14.29 -18.55 12.58
CA TYR A 1 -14.41 -17.82 11.31
C TYR A 1 -15.75 -17.07 11.16
N LEU A 2 -16.92 -17.74 11.22
CA LEU A 2 -18.23 -17.07 11.11
C LEU A 2 -18.51 -15.98 12.17
N LEU A 3 -18.20 -16.24 13.45
CA LEU A 3 -18.35 -15.23 14.52
C LEU A 3 -17.43 -14.02 14.31
N ALA A 4 -16.19 -14.23 13.85
CA ALA A 4 -15.26 -13.13 13.54
C ALA A 4 -15.76 -12.29 12.36
N ILE A 5 -16.34 -12.92 11.33
CA ILE A 5 -16.97 -12.23 10.20
C ILE A 5 -18.19 -11.43 10.67
N LEU A 6 -19.03 -11.97 11.55
CA LEU A 6 -20.20 -11.28 12.09
C LEU A 6 -19.81 -10.06 12.94
N ILE A 7 -18.78 -10.18 13.78
CA ILE A 7 -18.26 -9.09 14.62
C ILE A 7 -17.58 -8.02 13.74
N CYS A 8 -16.80 -8.44 12.73
CA CYS A 8 -16.18 -7.55 11.76
C CYS A 8 -17.23 -6.78 10.95
N CYS A 9 -18.22 -7.48 10.40
CA CYS A 9 -19.36 -6.87 9.71
C CYS A 9 -20.16 -5.95 10.64
N GLY A 10 -20.39 -6.35 11.89
CA GLY A 10 -21.08 -5.52 12.88
C GLY A 10 -20.33 -4.21 13.16
N THR A 11 -19.01 -4.28 13.32
CA THR A 11 -18.14 -3.11 13.55
C THR A 11 -18.10 -2.20 12.31
N LEU A 12 -17.95 -2.78 11.10
CA LEU A 12 -18.01 -2.01 9.84
C LEU A 12 -19.38 -1.34 9.66
N LYS A 13 -20.46 -2.04 9.98
CA LYS A 13 -21.83 -1.51 9.92
C LYS A 13 -22.05 -0.42 10.96
N PHE A 14 -21.45 -0.54 12.15
CA PHE A 14 -21.46 0.49 13.19
C PHE A 14 -20.70 1.75 12.77
N ILE A 15 -19.53 1.61 12.13
CA ILE A 15 -18.79 2.73 11.51
C ILE A 15 -19.63 3.39 10.40
N TRP A 16 -20.33 2.59 9.60
CA TRP A 16 -21.23 3.09 8.56
C TRP A 16 -22.47 3.78 9.13
N LEU A 17 -22.98 3.34 10.29
CA LEU A 17 -24.11 3.94 11.01
C LEU A 17 -23.70 5.26 11.68
N LEU A 18 -22.47 5.36 12.19
CA LEU A 18 -21.89 6.61 12.70
C LEU A 18 -21.70 7.69 11.62
N ARG A 19 -21.74 7.31 10.33
CA ARG A 19 -21.75 8.22 9.17
C ARG A 19 -23.02 9.09 9.07
N PHE A 20 -24.03 8.85 9.92
CA PHE A 20 -25.24 9.68 10.02
C PHE A 20 -25.04 10.97 10.84
N ASN A 21 -23.89 11.15 11.49
CA ASN A 21 -23.55 12.39 12.17
C ASN A 21 -22.96 13.41 11.17
N SER A 22 -23.46 14.65 11.20
CA SER A 22 -23.08 15.75 10.28
C SER A 22 -21.55 15.97 10.19
N HIS A 23 -20.84 15.73 11.28
CA HIS A 23 -19.37 15.81 11.34
C HIS A 23 -18.64 14.72 10.52
N VAL A 24 -19.21 13.52 10.42
CA VAL A 24 -18.63 12.39 9.66
C VAL A 24 -19.02 12.47 8.18
N TYR A 25 -20.16 13.09 7.87
CA TYR A 25 -20.53 13.42 6.49
C TYR A 25 -19.56 14.46 5.89
N ALA A 26 -19.19 15.49 6.65
CA ALA A 26 -18.17 16.46 6.24
C ALA A 26 -16.83 15.76 5.97
N LEU A 27 -16.35 14.89 6.88
CA LEU A 27 -15.15 14.08 6.66
C LEU A 27 -15.24 13.16 5.44
N THR A 28 -16.41 12.56 5.18
CA THR A 28 -16.63 11.71 4.00
C THR A 28 -16.65 12.53 2.71
N LEU A 29 -17.17 13.77 2.75
CA LEU A 29 -17.20 14.68 1.62
C LEU A 29 -15.80 15.23 1.30
N THR A 30 -15.02 15.61 2.32
CA THR A 30 -13.61 16.00 2.18
C THR A 30 -12.76 14.82 1.73
N LEU A 31 -12.93 13.64 2.34
CA LEU A 31 -12.30 12.39 1.89
C LEU A 31 -12.64 12.07 0.44
N LYS A 32 -13.88 12.31 -0.01
CA LYS A 32 -14.31 12.07 -1.40
C LYS A 32 -13.72 13.08 -2.38
N ARG A 33 -13.51 14.33 -1.94
CA ARG A 33 -12.94 15.42 -2.75
C ARG A 33 -11.41 15.26 -2.88
N SER A 34 -10.72 14.99 -1.77
CA SER A 34 -9.30 14.63 -1.74
C SER A 34 -9.03 13.18 -2.20
N PHE A 35 -10.06 12.34 -2.34
CA PHE A 35 -9.91 10.98 -2.90
C PHE A 35 -9.40 11.02 -4.34
N LYS A 36 -9.76 12.06 -5.11
CA LYS A 36 -9.44 12.12 -6.54
C LYS A 36 -7.92 12.11 -6.78
N PRO A 37 -7.10 12.98 -6.15
CA PRO A 37 -5.65 12.87 -6.25
C PRO A 37 -5.10 11.59 -5.61
N ILE A 38 -5.63 11.16 -4.44
CA ILE A 38 -5.19 9.95 -3.75
C ILE A 38 -5.36 8.70 -4.62
N VAL A 39 -6.46 8.59 -5.37
CA VAL A 39 -6.73 7.46 -6.28
C VAL A 39 -5.72 7.43 -7.42
N GLN A 40 -5.34 8.58 -7.98
CA GLN A 40 -4.30 8.64 -9.02
C GLN A 40 -2.95 8.14 -8.49
N PHE A 41 -2.52 8.58 -7.31
CA PHE A 41 -1.28 8.11 -6.69
C PHE A 41 -1.35 6.63 -6.30
N THR A 42 -2.49 6.17 -5.79
CA THR A 42 -2.72 4.75 -5.47
C THR A 42 -2.67 3.87 -6.71
N ALA A 43 -3.23 4.33 -7.83
CA ALA A 43 -3.16 3.61 -9.10
C ALA A 43 -1.71 3.47 -9.59
N MET A 44 -0.91 4.54 -9.50
CA MET A 44 0.51 4.51 -9.85
C MET A 44 1.30 3.56 -8.93
N ALA A 45 1.04 3.60 -7.62
CA ALA A 45 1.58 2.67 -6.64
C ALA A 45 1.24 1.21 -6.98
N GLY A 46 -0.01 0.94 -7.35
CA GLY A 46 -0.48 -0.39 -7.74
C GLY A 46 0.24 -0.94 -8.98
N ILE A 47 0.46 -0.11 -9.99
CA ILE A 47 1.20 -0.51 -11.21
C ILE A 47 2.65 -0.90 -10.84
N ILE A 48 3.32 -0.07 -10.04
CA ILE A 48 4.69 -0.33 -9.60
C ILE A 48 4.74 -1.60 -8.75
N LEU A 49 3.82 -1.77 -7.81
CA LEU A 49 3.71 -2.96 -6.97
C LEU A 49 3.57 -4.23 -7.80
N VAL A 50 2.69 -4.24 -8.82
CA VAL A 50 2.51 -5.40 -9.71
C VAL A 50 3.76 -5.64 -10.56
N ALA A 51 4.42 -4.60 -11.08
CA ALA A 51 5.65 -4.73 -11.85
C ALA A 51 6.79 -5.36 -11.01
N PHE A 52 7.00 -4.87 -9.79
CA PHE A 52 7.97 -5.44 -8.86
C PHE A 52 7.58 -6.85 -8.40
N THR A 53 6.28 -7.15 -8.29
CA THR A 53 5.81 -8.52 -7.99
C THR A 53 6.18 -9.49 -9.10
N GLN A 54 5.96 -9.13 -10.37
CA GLN A 54 6.35 -9.98 -11.50
C GLN A 54 7.86 -10.15 -11.59
N MET A 55 8.60 -9.06 -11.42
CA MET A 55 10.07 -9.08 -11.41
C MET A 55 10.61 -9.95 -10.26
N GLY A 56 10.06 -9.82 -9.06
CA GLY A 56 10.46 -10.59 -7.88
C GLY A 56 10.13 -12.07 -8.02
N ASN A 57 8.95 -12.39 -8.56
CA ASN A 57 8.57 -13.76 -8.87
C ASN A 57 9.48 -14.39 -9.95
N LEU A 58 9.98 -13.60 -10.91
CA LEU A 58 10.91 -14.08 -11.93
C LEU A 58 12.34 -14.29 -11.39
N ILE A 59 12.84 -13.36 -10.57
CA ILE A 59 14.21 -13.40 -10.03
C ILE A 59 14.32 -14.41 -8.87
N PHE A 60 13.36 -14.40 -7.94
CA PHE A 60 13.40 -15.17 -6.70
C PHE A 60 12.48 -16.39 -6.70
N GLY A 61 11.56 -16.55 -7.65
CA GLY A 61 10.54 -17.59 -7.60
C GLY A 61 11.06 -19.03 -7.72
N THR A 62 12.33 -19.22 -8.11
CA THR A 62 13.00 -20.53 -8.10
C THR A 62 13.76 -20.81 -6.80
N LYS A 63 13.99 -19.79 -5.95
CA LYS A 63 14.86 -19.84 -4.77
C LYS A 63 14.11 -19.62 -3.45
N LEU A 64 13.16 -18.69 -3.41
CA LEU A 64 12.38 -18.37 -2.21
C LEU A 64 10.93 -18.86 -2.38
N HIS A 65 10.42 -19.57 -1.38
CA HIS A 65 9.04 -20.06 -1.37
C HIS A 65 8.04 -18.88 -1.41
N ASP A 66 8.36 -17.79 -0.71
CA ASP A 66 7.52 -16.59 -0.63
C ASP A 66 7.35 -15.88 -1.98
N TYR A 67 8.29 -16.07 -2.90
CA TYR A 67 8.27 -15.49 -4.23
C TYR A 67 7.87 -16.47 -5.34
N LYS A 68 7.42 -17.68 -4.99
CA LYS A 68 7.07 -18.72 -5.98
C LYS A 68 5.73 -18.48 -6.67
N SER A 69 4.80 -17.86 -5.94
CA SER A 69 3.44 -17.58 -6.39
C SER A 69 3.22 -16.08 -6.44
N MET A 70 2.51 -15.61 -7.47
CA MET A 70 2.13 -14.20 -7.61
C MET A 70 1.46 -13.60 -6.34
N PRO A 71 0.44 -14.25 -5.71
CA PRO A 71 -0.19 -13.70 -4.50
C PRO A 71 0.74 -13.71 -3.27
N SER A 72 1.60 -14.72 -3.13
CA SER A 72 2.58 -14.79 -2.03
C SER A 72 3.67 -13.73 -2.19
N SER A 73 4.12 -13.50 -3.42
CA SER A 73 5.08 -12.45 -3.77
C SER A 73 4.51 -11.06 -3.47
N LEU A 74 3.24 -10.85 -3.82
CA LEU A 74 2.50 -9.62 -3.56
C LEU A 74 2.41 -9.35 -2.05
N GLN A 75 2.05 -10.37 -1.26
CA GLN A 75 1.99 -10.26 0.20
C GLN A 75 3.35 -9.92 0.79
N SER A 76 4.42 -10.55 0.30
CA SER A 76 5.78 -10.31 0.75
C SER A 76 6.24 -8.88 0.45
N LEU A 77 5.96 -8.38 -0.76
CA LEU A 77 6.23 -6.98 -1.13
C LEU A 77 5.41 -5.99 -0.30
N CYS A 78 4.13 -6.25 -0.05
CA CYS A 78 3.31 -5.42 0.84
C CYS A 78 3.85 -5.40 2.29
N THR A 79 4.34 -6.54 2.79
CA THR A 79 4.92 -6.64 4.13
C THR A 79 6.25 -5.89 4.19
N MET A 80 7.05 -5.98 3.12
CA MET A 80 8.28 -5.23 2.94
C MET A 80 8.05 -3.72 2.92
N MET A 81 6.99 -3.25 2.25
CA MET A 81 6.56 -1.85 2.30
C MET A 81 6.27 -1.35 3.73
N LEU A 82 5.70 -2.21 4.58
CA LEU A 82 5.44 -1.91 6.00
C LEU A 82 6.71 -1.92 6.86
N GLY A 83 7.85 -2.31 6.29
CA GLY A 83 9.15 -2.37 6.98
C GLY A 83 9.46 -3.73 7.62
N SER A 84 8.61 -4.73 7.41
CA SER A 84 8.86 -6.10 7.87
C SER A 84 9.34 -6.94 6.68
N PHE A 85 10.65 -7.13 6.57
CA PHE A 85 11.29 -7.89 5.50
C PHE A 85 12.45 -8.72 6.04
N ASP A 86 12.70 -9.86 5.38
CA ASP A 86 13.82 -10.75 5.69
C ASP A 86 14.95 -10.52 4.68
N PHE A 87 15.86 -9.58 5.01
CA PHE A 87 16.91 -9.15 4.09
C PHE A 87 17.90 -10.27 3.77
N ASP A 88 18.24 -11.08 4.78
CA ASP A 88 19.13 -12.24 4.64
C ASP A 88 18.60 -13.22 3.58
N ALA A 89 17.28 -13.47 3.57
CA ALA A 89 16.65 -14.34 2.57
C ALA A 89 16.77 -13.77 1.14
N LEU A 90 16.68 -12.45 0.95
CA LEU A 90 16.88 -11.83 -0.36
C LEU A 90 18.33 -11.92 -0.85
N VAL A 91 19.30 -11.75 0.06
CA VAL A 91 20.74 -11.82 -0.27
C VAL A 91 21.17 -13.24 -0.62
N ASP A 92 20.62 -14.24 0.06
CA ASP A 92 20.90 -15.65 -0.19
C ASP A 92 20.36 -16.14 -1.55
N GLY A 93 19.25 -15.54 -2.01
CA GLY A 93 18.71 -15.79 -3.35
C GLY A 93 19.60 -15.27 -4.48
N HIS A 94 20.00 -14.00 -4.42
CA HIS A 94 20.93 -13.38 -5.36
C HIS A 94 21.68 -12.21 -4.72
N SER A 95 22.98 -12.36 -4.46
CA SER A 95 23.77 -11.41 -3.68
C SER A 95 23.91 -10.01 -4.30
N PHE A 96 23.67 -9.85 -5.60
CA PHE A 96 23.73 -8.55 -6.28
C PHE A 96 22.33 -8.00 -6.66
N LEU A 97 21.49 -8.84 -7.27
CA LEU A 97 20.16 -8.43 -7.73
C LEU A 97 19.16 -8.24 -6.57
N GLY A 98 19.30 -9.00 -5.47
CA GLY A 98 18.49 -8.88 -4.25
C GLY A 98 18.55 -7.50 -3.62
N PRO A 99 19.73 -7.05 -3.18
CA PRO A 99 19.88 -5.73 -2.57
C PRO A 99 19.47 -4.58 -3.50
N LEU A 100 19.79 -4.67 -4.80
CA LEU A 100 19.46 -3.64 -5.78
C LEU A 100 17.94 -3.52 -5.97
N MET A 101 17.24 -4.65 -6.09
CA MET A 101 15.78 -4.67 -6.22
C MET A 101 15.12 -4.18 -4.94
N PHE A 102 15.62 -4.59 -3.77
CA PHE A 102 15.14 -4.13 -2.48
C PHE A 102 15.26 -2.61 -2.34
N PHE A 103 16.46 -2.07 -2.57
CA PHE A 103 16.72 -0.64 -2.42
C PHE A 103 15.89 0.19 -3.40
N SER A 104 15.83 -0.23 -4.68
CA SER A 104 15.02 0.47 -5.68
C SER A 104 13.53 0.43 -5.34
N TYR A 105 12.99 -0.71 -4.91
CA TYR A 105 11.61 -0.82 -4.45
C TYR A 105 11.34 0.09 -3.24
N GLN A 106 12.20 0.03 -2.22
CA GLN A 106 12.03 0.80 -0.99
C GLN A 106 12.06 2.30 -1.24
N VAL A 107 13.01 2.79 -2.06
CA VAL A 107 13.12 4.21 -2.40
C VAL A 107 11.91 4.68 -3.22
N LEU A 108 11.51 3.92 -4.25
CA LEU A 108 10.35 4.28 -5.08
C LEU A 108 9.06 4.30 -4.27
N MET A 109 8.84 3.29 -3.42
CA MET A 109 7.61 3.20 -2.64
C MET A 109 7.54 4.30 -1.57
N GLN A 110 8.66 4.61 -0.91
CA GLN A 110 8.73 5.73 0.02
C GLN A 110 8.50 7.08 -0.68
N PHE A 111 9.07 7.26 -1.89
CA PHE A 111 8.85 8.46 -2.69
C PHE A 111 7.37 8.64 -3.07
N ILE A 112 6.67 7.56 -3.43
CA ILE A 112 5.23 7.61 -3.74
C ILE A 112 4.41 7.95 -2.49
N LEU A 113 4.74 7.34 -1.34
CA LEU A 113 4.09 7.66 -0.07
C LEU A 113 4.27 9.13 0.32
N LEU A 114 5.49 9.64 0.21
CA LEU A 114 5.79 11.06 0.46
C LEU A 114 5.05 11.96 -0.54
N SER A 115 5.01 11.59 -1.81
CA SER A 115 4.28 12.34 -2.85
C SER A 115 2.79 12.40 -2.56
N MET A 116 2.20 11.30 -2.07
CA MET A 116 0.80 11.27 -1.65
C MET A 116 0.56 12.17 -0.44
N PHE A 117 1.44 12.12 0.57
CA PHE A 117 1.35 12.99 1.74
C PHE A 117 1.45 14.48 1.36
N MET A 118 2.41 14.83 0.51
CA MET A 118 2.58 16.19 0.00
C MET A 118 1.37 16.66 -0.80
N ALA A 119 0.77 15.79 -1.62
CA ALA A 119 -0.43 16.13 -2.37
C ALA A 119 -1.61 16.46 -1.43
N ILE A 120 -1.78 15.70 -0.34
CA ILE A 120 -2.82 15.96 0.67
C ILE A 120 -2.54 17.28 1.39
N LEU A 121 -1.29 17.53 1.81
CA LEU A 121 -0.93 18.80 2.45
C LEU A 121 -1.22 19.99 1.53
N MET A 122 -0.80 19.92 0.26
CA MET A 122 -1.03 20.99 -0.71
C MET A 122 -2.52 21.24 -0.95
N ASP A 123 -3.36 20.20 -0.95
CA ASP A 123 -4.82 20.31 -1.05
C ASP A 123 -5.39 21.13 0.13
N VAL A 124 -4.97 20.82 1.36
CA VAL A 124 -5.39 21.55 2.57
C VAL A 124 -4.89 23.00 2.59
N TYR A 125 -3.62 23.23 2.24
CA TYR A 125 -3.05 24.59 2.19
C TYR A 125 -3.68 25.46 1.08
N ALA A 126 -4.08 24.86 -0.03
CA ALA A 126 -4.78 25.56 -1.11
C ALA A 126 -6.21 25.97 -0.70
N GLU A 127 -6.88 25.19 0.15
CA GLU A 127 -8.20 25.54 0.69
C GLU A 127 -8.14 26.70 1.70
N GLU A 128 -7.06 26.84 2.48
CA GLU A 128 -6.91 27.90 3.49
C GLU A 128 -6.44 29.26 2.92
N SER A 129 -5.91 29.27 1.68
CA SER A 129 -5.39 30.49 1.03
C SER A 129 -6.39 31.18 0.08
N GLN A 130 -7.65 30.76 0.10
CA GLN A 130 -8.77 31.35 -0.64
C GLN A 130 -9.79 32.01 0.28
#